data_AF-A0A973BSN6-F1
#
_entry.id   AF-A0A973BSN6-F1
#
_cell.length_a   1.000
_cell.length_b   1.000
_cell.length_c   1.000
_cell.angle_alpha   90.00
_cell.angle_beta   90.00
_cell.angle_gamma   90.00
#
_symmetry.space_group_name_H-M   'P 1'
#
loop_
_entity.id
_entity.type
_entity.pdbx_description
1 polymer ?
#
loop_
_entity_poly.entity_id
_entity_poly.type
_entity_poly.pdbx_seq_one_letter_code
_entity_poly.pdbx_strand_id
1 'polypeptide(L)'
;MESGTGARSAPISSPVPSAYEVPDALGRTILGVSISVPIVRLDPDLPLPEYARDGDAGIDLVAREPANLPAGGGRALVATGISIAVPAGHGGFVLPRSGMAAKHGISIVNAPGLIDSGYRGEVKVALINTDPDDDYEIARGDRVAQLVIMPVERIGWQVTDELDGADRGGGFGHSGR
;
A
#
# COMPACT_ATOMS: atom_id res chain seq x y z
N MET A 1 21.29 21.07 -33.40
CA MET A 1 22.04 21.25 -32.15
C MET A 1 21.09 22.03 -31.27
N GLU A 2 20.48 21.46 -30.24
CA GLU A 2 21.13 20.96 -29.03
C GLU A 2 20.60 19.59 -28.61
N SER A 3 21.54 18.70 -28.29
CA SER A 3 21.33 17.37 -27.73
C SER A 3 21.28 17.47 -26.21
N GLY A 4 20.09 17.35 -25.62
CA GLY A 4 19.91 17.17 -24.18
C GLY A 4 20.16 15.71 -23.81
N THR A 5 21.36 15.40 -23.36
CA THR A 5 21.75 14.12 -22.77
C THR A 5 20.97 13.90 -21.48
N GLY A 6 19.83 13.22 -21.58
CA GLY A 6 19.10 12.70 -20.42
C GLY A 6 20.00 11.75 -19.65
N ALA A 7 20.46 12.17 -18.47
CA ALA A 7 21.17 11.32 -17.55
C ALA A 7 20.24 10.14 -17.18
N ARG A 8 20.51 8.97 -17.74
CA ARG A 8 19.88 7.72 -17.30
C ARG A 8 20.34 7.50 -15.87
N SER A 9 19.43 7.68 -14.92
CA SER A 9 19.66 7.27 -13.53
C SER A 9 20.08 5.81 -13.53
N ALA A 10 21.20 5.49 -12.88
CA ALA A 10 21.63 4.10 -12.70
C ALA A 10 20.48 3.28 -12.10
N PRO A 11 20.27 2.03 -12.53
CA PRO A 11 19.26 1.19 -11.91
C PRO A 11 19.59 1.09 -10.42
N ILE A 12 18.64 1.49 -9.57
CA ILE A 12 18.69 1.20 -8.14
C ILE A 12 18.79 -0.32 -8.05
N SER A 13 19.93 -0.82 -7.56
CA SER A 13 20.15 -2.25 -7.39
C SER A 13 19.00 -2.83 -6.56
N SER A 14 18.49 -4.00 -6.96
CA SER A 14 17.51 -4.72 -6.14
C SER A 14 18.06 -4.83 -4.71
N PRO A 15 17.28 -4.46 -3.67
CA PRO A 15 17.74 -4.60 -2.31
C PRO A 15 18.09 -6.07 -2.06
N VAL A 16 19.24 -6.29 -1.43
CA VAL A 16 19.64 -7.62 -0.98
C VAL A 16 18.77 -7.96 0.22
N PRO A 17 17.94 -9.01 0.16
CA PRO A 17 17.13 -9.38 1.30
C PRO A 17 18.03 -9.84 2.45
N SER A 18 17.76 -9.37 3.67
CA SER A 18 18.50 -9.78 4.87
C SER A 18 17.59 -10.62 5.77
N ALA A 19 18.08 -11.78 6.19
CA ALA A 19 17.34 -12.64 7.10
C ALA A 19 17.28 -12.01 8.50
N TYR A 20 16.12 -12.08 9.15
CA TYR A 20 15.95 -11.70 10.56
C TYR A 20 15.17 -12.76 11.31
N GLU A 21 15.42 -12.87 12.61
CA GLU A 21 14.75 -13.85 13.47
C GLU A 21 13.38 -13.33 13.91
N VAL A 22 12.33 -14.14 13.72
CA VAL A 22 10.98 -13.85 14.22
C VAL A 22 10.56 -14.99 15.13
N PRO A 23 10.15 -14.74 16.38
CA PRO A 23 9.52 -15.77 17.20
C PRO A 23 8.10 -16.06 16.69
N ASP A 24 7.78 -17.33 16.45
CA ASP A 24 6.42 -17.77 16.18
C ASP A 24 5.57 -17.81 17.46
N ALA A 25 4.27 -18.09 17.31
CA ALA A 25 3.34 -18.17 18.44
C ALA A 25 3.70 -19.27 19.47
N LEU A 26 4.63 -20.17 19.14
CA LEU A 26 5.14 -21.25 19.99
C LEU A 26 6.55 -20.96 20.52
N GLY A 27 7.09 -19.76 20.28
CA GLY A 27 8.43 -19.35 20.71
C GLY A 27 9.58 -19.94 19.88
N ARG A 28 9.29 -20.48 18.68
CA ARG A 28 10.32 -20.97 17.75
C ARG A 28 10.81 -19.84 16.87
N THR A 29 12.10 -19.82 16.57
CA THR A 29 12.65 -18.86 15.62
C THR A 29 12.35 -19.29 14.19
N ILE A 30 11.64 -18.45 13.44
CA ILE A 30 11.52 -18.52 11.98
C ILE A 30 12.36 -17.42 11.33
N LEU A 31 12.84 -17.68 10.12
CA LEU A 31 13.60 -16.69 9.33
C LEU A 31 12.62 -15.80 8.57
N GLY A 32 12.51 -14.55 8.98
CA GLY A 32 11.91 -13.46 8.21
C GLY A 32 12.89 -12.92 7.17
N VAL A 33 12.36 -12.26 6.15
CA VAL A 33 13.14 -11.58 5.11
C VAL A 33 12.86 -10.09 5.17
N SER A 34 13.88 -9.29 5.45
CA SER A 34 13.82 -7.83 5.43
C SER A 34 14.34 -7.30 4.11
N ILE A 35 13.68 -6.27 3.58
CA ILE A 35 14.10 -5.55 2.38
C ILE A 35 14.30 -4.08 2.73
N SER A 36 15.27 -3.43 2.08
CA SER A 36 15.46 -1.99 2.17
C SER A 36 14.73 -1.30 1.02
N VAL A 37 13.92 -0.29 1.34
CA VAL A 37 13.15 0.47 0.35
C VAL A 37 13.59 1.93 0.41
N PRO A 38 14.19 2.48 -0.66
CA PRO A 38 14.54 3.89 -0.70
C PRO A 38 13.30 4.77 -0.56
N ILE A 39 13.40 5.78 0.29
CA ILE A 39 12.33 6.71 0.63
C ILE A 39 12.86 8.15 0.60
N VAL A 40 12.06 9.04 0.04
CA VAL A 40 12.24 10.50 0.14
C VAL A 40 11.11 11.04 1.00
N ARG A 41 11.46 11.69 2.11
CA ARG A 41 10.52 12.53 2.86
C ARG A 41 10.38 13.85 2.12
N LEU A 42 9.28 13.99 1.36
CA LEU A 42 8.90 15.24 0.71
C LEU A 42 8.47 16.28 1.76
N ASP A 43 8.08 15.79 2.93
CA ASP A 43 7.82 16.58 4.12
C ASP A 43 8.69 16.07 5.28
N PRO A 44 9.80 16.75 5.61
CA PRO A 44 10.77 16.25 6.59
C PRO A 44 10.27 16.32 8.04
N ASP A 45 9.22 17.11 8.30
CA ASP A 45 8.64 17.32 9.64
C ASP A 45 7.67 16.20 10.03
N LEU A 46 7.25 15.35 9.07
CA LEU A 46 6.48 14.15 9.36
C LEU A 46 7.41 12.98 9.70
N PRO A 47 7.00 12.09 10.62
CA PRO A 47 7.77 10.90 10.92
C PRO A 47 7.87 9.98 9.70
N LEU A 48 8.90 9.14 9.68
CA LEU A 48 8.90 8.02 8.72
C LEU A 48 7.74 7.07 9.05
N PRO A 49 7.10 6.46 8.04
CA PRO A 49 6.15 5.39 8.26
C PRO A 49 6.79 4.26 9.08
N GLU A 50 6.07 3.76 10.08
CA GLU A 50 6.54 2.71 10.97
C GLU A 50 5.47 1.64 11.20
N TYR A 51 5.92 0.46 11.61
CA TYR A 51 5.05 -0.59 12.10
C TYR A 51 4.55 -0.21 13.49
N ALA A 52 3.24 -0.35 13.74
CA ALA A 52 2.67 0.04 15.03
C ALA A 52 3.00 -0.98 16.14
N ARG A 53 3.15 -2.26 15.79
CA ARG A 53 3.49 -3.36 16.69
C ARG A 53 4.41 -4.36 16.01
N ASP A 54 5.14 -5.11 16.83
CA ASP A 54 5.93 -6.25 16.35
C ASP A 54 5.03 -7.26 15.63
N GLY A 55 5.42 -7.63 14.41
CA GLY A 55 4.68 -8.57 13.58
C GLY A 55 3.56 -7.96 12.72
N ASP A 56 3.31 -6.64 12.81
CA ASP A 56 2.40 -5.97 11.88
C ASP A 56 2.89 -6.11 10.43
N ALA A 57 1.96 -6.39 9.51
CA ALA A 57 2.31 -6.57 8.09
C ALA A 57 2.52 -5.25 7.35
N GLY A 58 1.86 -4.17 7.80
CA GLY A 58 1.88 -2.88 7.14
C GLY A 58 2.41 -1.76 8.04
N ILE A 59 3.01 -0.76 7.41
CA ILE A 59 3.42 0.49 8.07
C ILE A 59 2.32 1.54 7.92
N ASP A 60 2.10 2.34 8.97
CA ASP A 60 1.07 3.38 8.93
C ASP A 60 1.52 4.56 8.03
N LEU A 61 0.64 4.99 7.13
CA LEU A 61 0.80 6.20 6.31
C LEU A 61 0.04 7.36 6.96
N VAL A 62 0.69 8.52 7.07
CA VAL A 62 0.12 9.71 7.67
C VAL A 62 -0.36 10.71 6.62
N ALA A 63 -1.30 11.59 6.99
CA ALA A 63 -1.73 12.71 6.17
C ALA A 63 -0.72 13.86 6.24
N ARG A 64 -0.30 14.37 5.09
CA ARG A 64 0.55 15.55 4.99
C ARG A 64 -0.21 16.83 5.21
N GLU A 65 -1.45 16.89 4.75
CA GLU A 65 -2.29 18.08 4.80
C GLU A 65 -3.65 17.71 5.39
N PRO A 66 -4.32 18.66 6.08
CA PRO A 66 -5.66 18.42 6.58
C PRO A 66 -6.64 18.23 5.42
N ALA A 67 -7.68 17.43 5.66
CA ALA A 67 -8.76 17.19 4.70
C ALA A 67 -10.09 16.99 5.43
N ASN A 68 -11.21 17.30 4.77
CA ASN A 68 -12.53 16.89 5.22
C ASN A 68 -13.09 15.86 4.24
N LEU A 69 -13.71 14.81 4.75
CA LEU A 69 -14.46 13.83 3.98
C LEU A 69 -15.95 13.95 4.35
N PRO A 70 -16.74 14.67 3.53
CA PRO A 70 -18.18 14.77 3.78
C PRO A 70 -18.86 13.41 3.88
N ALA A 71 -19.88 13.30 4.73
CA ALA A 71 -20.75 12.14 4.82
C ALA A 71 -21.40 11.80 3.47
N GLY A 72 -21.88 10.57 3.33
CA GLY A 72 -22.65 10.13 2.17
C GLY A 72 -21.84 10.00 0.88
N GLY A 73 -20.53 9.68 0.96
CA GLY A 73 -19.68 9.41 -0.19
C GLY A 73 -18.67 10.51 -0.53
N GLY A 74 -18.42 11.46 0.38
CA GLY A 74 -17.35 12.43 0.22
C GLY A 74 -15.98 11.76 0.06
N ARG A 75 -15.12 12.36 -0.77
CA ARG A 75 -13.81 11.80 -1.13
C ARG A 75 -12.72 12.86 -1.16
N ALA A 76 -11.51 12.47 -0.80
CA ALA A 76 -10.33 13.31 -0.90
C ALA A 76 -9.11 12.49 -1.32
N LEU A 77 -8.23 13.12 -2.10
CA LEU A 77 -6.91 12.55 -2.41
C LEU A 77 -5.89 13.13 -1.42
N VAL A 78 -5.58 12.36 -0.37
CA VAL A 78 -4.72 12.80 0.73
C VAL A 78 -3.26 12.47 0.41
N ALA A 79 -2.42 13.50 0.38
CA ALA A 79 -0.97 13.36 0.24
C ALA A 79 -0.34 12.82 1.52
N THR A 80 0.70 11.98 1.40
CA THR A 80 1.36 11.37 2.58
C THR A 80 2.72 11.98 2.92
N GLY A 81 3.27 12.85 2.07
CA GLY A 81 4.58 13.47 2.32
C GLY A 81 5.76 12.55 2.06
N ILE A 82 5.56 11.37 1.47
CA ILE A 82 6.64 10.45 1.09
C ILE A 82 6.58 10.08 -0.39
N SER A 83 7.75 9.83 -0.95
CA SER A 83 7.92 9.09 -2.21
C SER A 83 8.81 7.88 -1.94
N ILE A 84 8.48 6.74 -2.52
CA ILE A 84 9.20 5.47 -2.31
C ILE A 84 9.61 4.85 -3.64
N ALA A 85 10.70 4.09 -3.62
CA ALA A 85 11.13 3.27 -4.74
C ALA A 85 10.87 1.79 -4.43
N VAL A 86 9.66 1.32 -4.71
CA VAL A 86 9.32 -0.11 -4.54
C VAL A 86 10.26 -0.96 -5.41
N PRO A 87 10.90 -2.01 -4.87
CA PRO A 87 11.80 -2.86 -5.64
C PRO A 87 11.12 -3.56 -6.82
N ALA A 88 11.88 -3.85 -7.87
CA ALA A 88 11.40 -4.71 -8.94
C ALA A 88 10.98 -6.09 -8.38
N GLY A 89 9.92 -6.67 -8.95
CA GLY A 89 9.32 -7.92 -8.44
C GLY A 89 8.48 -7.76 -7.18
N HIS A 90 8.23 -6.52 -6.74
CA HIS A 90 7.35 -6.20 -5.62
C HIS A 90 6.29 -5.18 -6.03
N GLY A 91 5.18 -5.18 -5.29
CA GLY A 91 4.16 -4.14 -5.31
C GLY A 91 4.00 -3.52 -3.93
N GLY A 92 3.72 -2.22 -3.87
CA GLY A 92 3.22 -1.57 -2.66
C GLY A 92 1.69 -1.56 -2.68
N PHE A 93 1.06 -1.98 -1.59
CA PHE A 93 -0.40 -2.08 -1.47
C PHE A 93 -0.87 -1.18 -0.33
N VAL A 94 -1.53 -0.10 -0.70
CA VAL A 94 -2.16 0.85 0.23
C VAL A 94 -3.53 0.29 0.62
N LEU A 95 -3.71 0.02 1.91
CA LEU A 95 -4.88 -0.64 2.48
C LEU A 95 -5.59 0.27 3.49
N PRO A 96 -6.93 0.17 3.62
CA PRO A 96 -7.66 0.84 4.69
C PRO A 96 -7.18 0.38 6.08
N ARG A 97 -7.26 1.27 7.07
CA ARG A 97 -7.04 0.92 8.48
C ARG A 97 -8.35 0.42 9.07
N SER A 98 -8.36 -0.78 9.64
CA SER A 98 -9.59 -1.44 10.13
C SER A 98 -10.36 -0.59 11.14
N GLY A 99 -9.65 0.13 12.02
CA GLY A 99 -10.26 1.03 13.00
C GLY A 99 -11.01 2.20 12.37
N MET A 100 -10.50 2.79 11.28
CA MET A 100 -11.19 3.89 10.59
C MET A 100 -12.40 3.37 9.81
N ALA A 101 -12.24 2.21 9.14
CA ALA A 101 -13.33 1.58 8.41
C ALA A 101 -14.50 1.19 9.33
N ALA A 102 -14.22 0.53 10.45
CA ALA A 102 -15.27 0.01 11.35
C ALA A 102 -15.94 1.10 12.20
N LYS A 103 -15.22 2.18 12.56
CA LYS A 103 -15.74 3.21 13.47
C LYS A 103 -16.31 4.44 12.77
N HIS A 104 -15.85 4.72 11.56
CA HIS A 104 -16.13 5.99 10.88
C HIS A 104 -16.47 5.82 9.39
N GLY A 105 -16.64 4.57 8.91
CA GLY A 105 -16.95 4.34 7.50
C GLY A 105 -15.85 4.78 6.52
N ILE A 106 -14.61 4.97 6.96
CA ILE A 106 -13.54 5.46 6.07
C ILE A 106 -12.87 4.29 5.35
N SER A 107 -12.89 4.37 4.02
CA SER A 107 -12.26 3.40 3.14
C SER A 107 -11.38 4.11 2.10
N ILE A 108 -10.81 3.34 1.18
CA ILE A 108 -10.02 3.81 0.06
C ILE A 108 -10.75 3.39 -1.23
N VAL A 109 -11.03 4.35 -2.11
CA VAL A 109 -11.80 4.14 -3.35
C VAL A 109 -11.18 3.08 -4.24
N ASN A 110 -9.85 3.05 -4.32
CA ASN A 110 -9.09 2.10 -5.11
C ASN A 110 -8.45 0.99 -4.27
N ALA A 111 -8.99 0.64 -3.11
CA ALA A 111 -8.43 -0.42 -2.27
C ALA A 111 -8.42 -1.80 -2.98
N PRO A 112 -7.30 -2.56 -2.89
CA PRO A 112 -5.97 -2.12 -2.46
C PRO A 112 -5.33 -1.17 -3.48
N GLY A 113 -4.83 -0.02 -3.02
CA GLY A 113 -4.15 0.94 -3.89
C GLY A 113 -2.77 0.44 -4.31
N LEU A 114 -2.55 0.18 -5.59
CA LEU A 114 -1.28 -0.34 -6.10
C LEU A 114 -0.24 0.77 -6.35
N ILE A 115 0.95 0.59 -5.79
CA ILE A 115 2.15 1.39 -6.04
C ILE A 115 3.14 0.52 -6.82
N ASP A 116 3.32 0.85 -8.09
CA ASP A 116 4.24 0.13 -8.98
C ASP A 116 5.71 0.41 -8.66
N SER A 117 6.58 -0.58 -8.93
CA SER A 117 8.04 -0.45 -8.79
C SER A 117 8.67 0.69 -9.61
N GLY A 118 7.99 1.16 -10.67
CA GLY A 118 8.40 2.30 -11.49
C GLY A 118 7.96 3.67 -10.94
N TYR A 119 7.03 3.70 -9.97
CA TYR A 119 6.47 4.95 -9.45
C TYR A 119 7.49 5.70 -8.57
N ARG A 120 7.61 7.02 -8.77
CA ARG A 120 8.50 7.91 -7.99
C ARG A 120 7.80 9.18 -7.52
N GLY A 121 6.50 9.31 -7.78
CA GLY A 121 5.72 10.43 -7.27
C GLY A 121 5.45 10.30 -5.78
N GLU A 122 4.77 11.30 -5.22
CA GLU A 122 4.27 11.22 -3.86
C GLU A 122 3.21 10.12 -3.72
N VAL A 123 3.30 9.30 -2.67
CA VAL A 123 2.25 8.33 -2.34
C VAL A 123 1.02 9.12 -1.87
N LYS A 124 -0.14 8.89 -2.50
CA LYS A 124 -1.40 9.53 -2.13
C LYS A 124 -2.47 8.48 -1.89
N VAL A 125 -3.42 8.81 -1.02
CA VAL A 125 -4.51 7.91 -0.60
C VAL A 125 -5.84 8.51 -1.04
N ALA A 126 -6.57 7.80 -1.90
CA ALA A 126 -7.89 8.22 -2.35
C ALA A 126 -8.96 7.77 -1.33
N LEU A 127 -9.13 8.52 -0.26
CA LEU A 127 -10.07 8.20 0.81
C LEU A 127 -11.52 8.48 0.39
N ILE A 128 -12.44 7.69 0.96
CA ILE A 128 -13.89 7.87 0.86
C ILE A 128 -14.52 7.68 2.23
N ASN A 129 -15.51 8.52 2.54
CA ASN A 129 -16.38 8.36 3.69
C ASN A 129 -17.69 7.70 3.26
N THR A 130 -17.94 6.49 3.76
CA THR A 130 -19.18 5.72 3.54
C THR A 130 -20.16 5.85 4.69
N ASP A 131 -19.82 6.60 5.74
CA ASP A 131 -20.79 6.95 6.77
C ASP A 131 -21.91 7.80 6.15
N PRO A 132 -23.19 7.46 6.35
CA PRO A 132 -24.29 8.19 5.74
C PRO A 132 -24.48 9.59 6.31
N ASP A 133 -24.07 9.84 7.56
CA ASP A 133 -24.54 10.98 8.34
C ASP A 133 -23.39 11.83 8.91
N ASP A 134 -22.24 11.23 9.23
CA ASP A 134 -21.14 11.90 9.91
C ASP A 134 -19.96 12.25 8.97
N ASP A 135 -19.63 13.55 8.89
CA ASP A 135 -18.41 14.03 8.25
C ASP A 135 -17.16 13.53 9.00
N TYR A 136 -16.05 13.34 8.28
CA TYR A 136 -14.78 12.91 8.87
C TYR A 136 -13.65 13.90 8.58
N GLU A 137 -13.18 14.55 9.64
CA GLU A 137 -12.03 15.45 9.60
C GLU A 137 -10.72 14.66 9.75
N ILE A 138 -9.75 15.01 8.91
CA ILE A 138 -8.39 14.51 8.93
C ILE A 138 -7.48 15.67 9.28
N ALA A 139 -6.72 15.55 10.35
CA ALA A 139 -5.65 16.47 10.68
C ALA A 139 -4.33 16.03 10.02
N ARG A 140 -3.42 17.00 9.82
CA ARG A 140 -2.05 16.69 9.44
C ARG A 140 -1.41 15.79 10.51
N GLY A 141 -0.75 14.72 10.07
CA GLY A 141 -0.12 13.72 10.92
C GLY A 141 -1.03 12.55 11.30
N ASP A 142 -2.33 12.63 11.02
CA ASP A 142 -3.23 11.50 11.28
C ASP A 142 -2.88 10.32 10.40
N ARG A 143 -2.95 9.12 10.97
CA ARG A 143 -2.71 7.86 10.26
C ARG A 143 -3.94 7.48 9.45
N VAL A 144 -3.85 7.59 8.13
CA VAL A 144 -5.00 7.50 7.20
C VAL A 144 -5.06 6.21 6.40
N ALA A 145 -3.95 5.50 6.25
CA ALA A 145 -3.86 4.23 5.55
C ALA A 145 -2.71 3.40 6.10
N GLN A 146 -2.55 2.18 5.61
CA GLN A 146 -1.36 1.37 5.86
C GLN A 146 -0.79 0.86 4.54
N LEU A 147 0.52 0.71 4.46
CA LEU A 147 1.24 0.22 3.28
C LEU A 147 1.85 -1.14 3.58
N VAL A 148 1.57 -2.12 2.72
CA VAL A 148 2.26 -3.42 2.70
C VAL A 148 3.10 -3.50 1.43
N ILE A 149 4.36 -3.92 1.55
CA ILE A 149 5.22 -4.21 0.39
C ILE A 149 5.38 -5.72 0.33
N MET A 150 5.01 -6.31 -0.81
CA MET A 150 5.07 -7.77 -0.98
C MET A 150 5.52 -8.16 -2.40
N PRO A 151 6.06 -9.37 -2.58
CA PRO A 151 6.42 -9.91 -3.88
C PRO A 151 5.20 -9.99 -4.80
N VAL A 152 5.42 -9.74 -6.10
CA VAL A 152 4.43 -9.95 -7.15
C VAL A 152 5.05 -10.73 -8.30
N GLU A 153 4.31 -11.72 -8.79
CA GLU A 153 4.77 -12.55 -9.89
C GLU A 153 4.60 -11.85 -11.24
N ARG A 154 5.57 -12.04 -12.13
CA ARG A 154 5.42 -11.64 -13.53
C ARG A 154 4.74 -12.76 -14.29
N ILE A 155 3.52 -12.54 -14.75
CA ILE A 155 2.80 -13.53 -15.54
C ILE A 155 3.25 -13.55 -17.00
N GLY A 156 3.18 -14.73 -17.62
CA GLY A 156 3.21 -14.93 -19.06
C GLY A 156 1.93 -15.66 -19.47
N TRP A 157 1.27 -15.20 -20.53
CA TRP A 157 0.05 -15.83 -21.01
C TRP A 157 0.36 -17.10 -21.81
N GLN A 158 -0.34 -18.18 -21.49
CA GLN A 158 -0.38 -19.40 -22.30
C GLN A 158 -1.81 -19.56 -22.84
N VAL A 159 -2.00 -19.23 -24.11
CA VAL A 159 -3.31 -19.37 -24.77
C VAL A 159 -3.59 -20.86 -24.99
N THR A 160 -4.77 -21.33 -24.59
CA THR A 160 -5.24 -22.71 -24.71
C THR A 160 -6.70 -22.71 -25.13
N ASP A 161 -7.15 -23.78 -25.78
CA ASP A 161 -8.55 -23.93 -26.20
C ASP A 161 -9.46 -24.28 -25.01
N GLU A 162 -8.94 -24.98 -24.00
CA GLU A 162 -9.66 -25.39 -22.78
C GLU A 162 -8.75 -25.30 -21.54
N LEU A 163 -9.35 -25.09 -20.36
CA LEU A 163 -8.67 -25.11 -19.05
C LEU A 163 -8.91 -26.44 -18.35
N ASP A 164 -7.84 -27.07 -17.85
CA ASP A 164 -7.95 -28.29 -17.05
C ASP A 164 -8.44 -28.01 -15.62
N GLY A 165 -9.13 -28.98 -15.01
CA GLY A 165 -9.41 -29.00 -13.57
C GLY A 165 -10.90 -29.01 -13.18
N ALA A 166 -11.15 -28.95 -11.88
CA ALA A 166 -12.49 -28.82 -11.33
C ALA A 166 -12.89 -27.34 -11.31
N ASP A 167 -13.80 -26.96 -12.19
CA ASP A 167 -14.47 -25.66 -12.11
C ASP A 167 -15.11 -25.52 -10.72
N ARG A 168 -14.72 -24.48 -9.98
CA ARG A 168 -15.33 -24.14 -8.69
C ARG A 168 -16.78 -23.64 -8.86
N GLY A 169 -17.22 -23.41 -10.09
CA GLY A 169 -18.51 -22.80 -10.40
C GLY A 169 -18.52 -21.30 -10.10
N GLY A 170 -19.70 -20.69 -10.29
CA GLY A 170 -19.93 -19.24 -10.38
C GLY A 170 -19.29 -18.36 -9.29
N GLY A 171 -18.71 -17.24 -9.74
CA GLY A 171 -18.52 -16.04 -8.93
C GLY A 171 -19.85 -15.29 -8.74
N PHE A 172 -19.93 -14.39 -7.76
CA PHE A 172 -21.15 -13.67 -7.32
C PHE A 172 -22.12 -14.47 -6.42
N GLY A 173 -21.65 -15.05 -5.31
CA GLY A 173 -22.52 -15.44 -4.19
C GLY A 173 -22.99 -16.90 -4.11
N HIS A 174 -22.39 -17.83 -4.88
CA HIS A 174 -22.84 -19.24 -4.92
C HIS A 174 -22.55 -20.09 -3.66
N SER A 175 -21.99 -19.54 -2.60
CA SER A 175 -21.73 -20.29 -1.34
C SER A 175 -22.44 -19.75 -0.09
N GLY A 176 -23.41 -18.84 -0.20
CA GLY A 176 -24.24 -18.51 0.97
C GLY A 176 -25.09 -17.25 0.87
N ARG A 177 -26.41 -17.50 0.94
CA ARG A 177 -27.56 -16.60 1.20
C ARG A 177 -27.80 -15.41 0.28
#